data_AF-A0A1Y3TX49-F1
#
_entry.id   AF-A0A1Y3TX49-F1
#
_cell.length_a   1.000
_cell.length_b   1.000
_cell.length_c   1.000
_cell.angle_alpha   90.00
_cell.angle_beta   90.00
_cell.angle_gamma   90.00
#
_symmetry.space_group_name_H-M   'P 1'
#
loop_
_entity.id
_entity.type
_entity.pdbx_description
1 polymer ?
#
loop_
_entity_poly.entity_id
_entity_poly.type
_entity_poly.pdbx_seq_one_letter_code
_entity_poly.pdbx_strand_id
1 'polypeptide(L)' 'MANEGKRCYCRCVQDMRMQIGKEELIIFKKGQVYLCLIRTGDMEVSFYKIYGEEFSLSCSEAEFKEYFQLVKHAQSYEKS' A
#
# COMPACT_ATOMS: atom_id res chain seq x y z
N MET A 1 6.13 -20.21 14.60
CA MET A 1 5.98 -18.77 14.89
C MET A 1 5.17 -18.18 13.76
N ALA A 2 3.96 -17.71 14.04
CA ALA A 2 3.11 -17.13 13.01
C ALA A 2 3.56 -15.68 12.76
N ASN A 3 3.80 -15.34 11.49
CA ASN A 3 4.21 -14.00 11.08
C ASN A 3 3.08 -12.99 11.38
N GLU A 4 3.12 -12.34 12.54
CA GLU A 4 2.14 -11.33 12.96
C GLU A 4 2.37 -10.01 12.21
N GLY A 5 1.89 -9.93 10.97
CA GLY A 5 1.79 -8.65 10.26
C GLY A 5 0.56 -7.87 10.72
N LYS A 6 0.71 -6.57 10.99
CA LYS A 6 -0.41 -5.68 11.33
C LYS A 6 -1.14 -5.28 10.05
N ARG A 7 -2.43 -5.62 9.96
CA ARG A 7 -3.32 -5.16 8.88
C ARG A 7 -3.80 -3.74 9.15
N CYS A 8 -3.73 -2.88 8.15
CA CYS A 8 -4.17 -1.49 8.21
C CYS A 8 -4.62 -1.02 6.82
N TYR A 9 -4.91 0.27 6.69
CA TYR A 9 -5.24 0.90 5.42
C TYR A 9 -4.24 2.01 5.12
N CYS A 10 -3.89 2.18 3.85
CA CYS A 10 -3.08 3.30 3.39
C CYS A 10 -3.79 4.02 2.24
N ARG A 11 -3.62 5.34 2.15
CA ARG A 11 -4.07 6.14 1.03
C ARG A 11 -2.90 6.37 0.09
N CYS A 12 -3.11 6.17 -1.21
CA CYS A 12 -2.12 6.50 -2.22
C CYS A 12 -2.09 8.03 -2.45
N VAL A 13 -0.92 8.65 -2.44
CA VAL A 13 -0.77 10.12 -2.51
C VAL A 13 -0.47 10.63 -3.93
N GLN A 14 -0.05 9.74 -4.83
CA GLN A 14 0.19 10.01 -6.25
C GLN A 14 -0.06 8.77 -7.10
N ASP A 15 -0.44 8.93 -8.37
CA ASP A 15 -0.66 7.77 -9.25
C ASP A 15 0.64 6.98 -9.42
N MET A 16 0.61 5.70 -9.09
CA MET A 16 1.69 4.78 -9.37
C MET A 16 1.40 4.08 -10.68
N ARG A 17 2.32 4.21 -11.64
CA ARG A 17 2.18 3.66 -12.98
C ARG A 17 3.20 2.58 -13.24
N MET A 18 2.80 1.58 -14.01
CA MET A 18 3.66 0.50 -14.48
C MET A 18 3.53 0.39 -15.98
N GLN A 19 4.67 0.30 -16.67
CA GLN A 19 4.70 0.03 -18.10
C GLN A 19 4.67 -1.48 -18.34
N ILE A 20 3.68 -1.95 -19.09
CA ILE A 20 3.56 -3.35 -19.52
C ILE A 20 3.59 -3.37 -21.05
N GLY A 21 4.73 -3.78 -21.61
CA GLY A 21 4.96 -3.69 -23.04
C GLY A 21 4.92 -2.23 -23.53
N LYS A 22 3.90 -1.89 -24.33
CA LYS A 22 3.69 -0.54 -24.89
C LYS A 22 2.62 0.27 -24.14
N GLU A 23 1.96 -0.32 -23.15
CA GLU A 23 0.88 0.33 -22.41
C GLU A 23 1.37 0.81 -21.05
N GLU A 24 0.84 1.94 -20.60
CA GLU A 24 1.04 2.48 -19.25
C GLU A 24 -0.25 2.27 -18.45
N LEU A 25 -0.14 1.56 -17.33
CA LEU A 25 -1.26 1.24 -16.46
C LEU A 25 -1.08 1.89 -15.09
N ILE A 26 -2.15 2.48 -14.56
CA ILE A 26 -2.18 2.99 -13.19
C ILE A 26 -2.51 1.81 -12.26
N ILE A 27 -1.52 1.36 -11.49
CA ILE A 27 -1.66 0.21 -10.58
C ILE A 27 -2.10 0.62 -9.17
N PHE A 28 -1.83 1.86 -8.79
CA PHE A 28 -2.40 2.49 -7.59
C PHE A 28 -2.79 3.92 -7.92
N LYS A 29 -4.04 4.29 -7.64
CA LYS A 29 -4.62 5.58 -8.01
C LYS A 29 -4.56 6.56 -6.85
N LYS A 30 -4.13 7.78 -7.12
CA LYS A 30 -4.09 8.89 -6.17
C LYS A 30 -5.44 9.05 -5.46
N GLY A 31 -5.39 9.20 -4.15
CA GLY A 31 -6.55 9.42 -3.28
C GLY A 31 -7.29 8.15 -2.88
N GLN A 32 -7.07 7.02 -3.56
CA GLN A 32 -7.68 5.75 -3.18
C GLN A 32 -7.03 5.13 -1.94
N VAL A 33 -7.84 4.39 -1.20
CA VAL A 33 -7.43 3.68 0.00
C VAL A 33 -7.30 2.19 -0.31
N TYR A 34 -6.18 1.61 0.08
CA TYR A 34 -5.82 0.24 -0.15
C TYR A 34 -5.59 -0.48 1.16
N LEU A 35 -5.87 -1.79 1.17
CA LEU A 35 -5.48 -2.65 2.29
C LEU A 35 -3.95 -2.73 2.32
N CYS A 36 -3.38 -2.63 3.51
CA CYS A 36 -1.94 -2.68 3.74
C CYS A 36 -1.62 -3.67 4.86
N LEU A 37 -0.55 -4.43 4.70
CA LEU A 37 0.06 -5.25 5.74
C LEU A 37 1.44 -4.70 6.07
N ILE A 38 1.65 -4.37 7.34
CA ILE A 38 2.97 -3.97 7.85
C ILE A 38 3.56 -5.19 8.56
N ARG A 39 4.74 -5.63 8.13
CA ARG A 39 5.52 -6.66 8.82
C ARG A 39 6.77 -6.02 9.38
N THR A 40 6.94 -6.11 10.68
CA THR A 40 8.21 -5.75 11.33
C THR A 40 9.05 -7.01 11.38
N GLY A 41 10.18 -7.03 10.68
CA GLY A 41 11.15 -8.12 10.79
C GLY A 41 11.93 -8.07 12.11
N ASP A 42 12.59 -9.17 12.46
CA ASP A 42 13.43 -9.30 13.66
C ASP A 42 14.61 -8.30 13.69
N MET A 43 14.96 -7.72 12.54
CA MET A 43 16.03 -6.73 12.35
C MET A 43 15.51 -5.29 12.17
N GLU A 44 14.31 -4.98 12.67
CA GLU A 44 13.65 -3.65 12.59
C GLU A 44 13.32 -3.13 11.18
N VAL A 45 13.60 -3.90 10.12
CA VAL A 45 13.17 -3.53 8.77
C VAL A 45 11.67 -3.77 8.63
N SER A 46 10.92 -2.67 8.46
CA SER A 46 9.49 -2.73 8.17
C SER A 46 9.25 -2.96 6.68
N PHE A 47 8.56 -4.04 6.36
CA PHE A 47 8.10 -4.37 5.01
C PHE A 47 6.61 -4.08 4.89
N TYR A 48 6.24 -3.33 3.84
CA TYR A 48 4.85 -2.97 3.55
C TYR A 48 4.36 -3.80 2.38
N LYS A 49 3.17 -4.38 2.49
CA LYS A 49 2.46 -5.00 1.38
C LYS A 49 1.11 -4.32 1.15
N ILE A 50 0.95 -3.66 0.00
CA ILE A 50 -0.26 -2.96 -0.41
C ILE A 50 -1.01 -3.85 -1.40
N TYR A 51 -2.31 -4.04 -1.17
CA TYR A 51 -3.18 -4.86 -2.02
C TYR A 51 -4.07 -3.94 -2.86
N GLY A 52 -3.77 -3.86 -4.16
CA GLY A 52 -4.63 -3.27 -5.18
C GLY A 52 -5.66 -4.29 -5.70
N GLU A 53 -6.42 -3.89 -6.72
CA GLU A 53 -7.47 -4.74 -7.31
C GLU A 53 -6.86 -5.90 -8.11
N GLU A 54 -5.90 -5.61 -8.99
CA GLU A 54 -5.24 -6.60 -9.84
C GLU A 54 -3.79 -6.91 -9.39
N PHE A 55 -3.16 -6.01 -8.63
CA PHE A 55 -1.75 -6.09 -8.27
C PHE A 55 -1.54 -5.98 -6.76
N SER A 56 -0.45 -6.57 -6.26
CA SER A 56 0.04 -6.30 -4.90
C SER A 56 1.46 -5.77 -4.96
N LEU A 57 1.75 -4.69 -4.23
CA LEU A 57 3.07 -4.11 -4.13
C LEU A 57 3.68 -4.49 -2.78
N SER A 58 4.90 -5.04 -2.80
CA SER A 58 5.73 -5.15 -1.60
C SER A 58 6.83 -4.10 -1.69
N CYS A 59 6.94 -3.22 -0.70
CA CYS A 59 7.88 -2.10 -0.74
C CYS A 59 8.52 -1.82 0.63
N SER A 60 9.63 -1.11 0.59
CA SER A 60 10.31 -0.58 1.76
C SER A 60 9.50 0.55 2.42
N GLU A 61 9.89 0.95 3.62
CA GLU A 61 9.30 2.13 4.29
C GLU A 61 9.53 3.43 3.50
N ALA A 62 10.68 3.57 2.84
CA ALA A 62 11.01 4.75 2.05
C ALA A 62 10.06 4.90 0.85
N GLU A 63 9.90 3.83 0.07
CA GLU A 63 8.94 3.78 -1.04
C GLU A 63 7.50 3.92 -0.54
N PHE A 64 7.17 3.30 0.60
CA PHE A 64 5.84 3.45 1.18
C PHE A 64 5.54 4.92 1.46
N LYS A 65 6.46 5.66 2.08
CA LYS A 65 6.25 7.09 2.42
C LYS A 65 6.20 8.00 1.19
N GLU A 66 6.80 7.60 0.07
CA GLU A 66 6.74 8.34 -1.19
C GLU A 66 5.36 8.24 -1.85
N TYR A 67 4.76 7.05 -1.87
CA TYR A 67 3.52 6.78 -2.61
C TYR A 67 2.28 6.64 -1.72
N PHE A 68 2.43 6.41 -0.42
CA PHE A 68 1.35 6.05 0.49
C PHE A 68 1.45 6.73 1.86
N GLN A 69 0.30 6.87 2.50
CA GLN A 69 0.17 7.36 3.88
C GLN A 69 -0.79 6.46 4.65
N LEU A 70 -0.43 6.07 5.88
CA LEU A 70 -1.32 5.31 6.75
C LEU A 70 -2.58 6.11 7.10
N VAL A 71 -3.74 5.46 7.05
CA VAL A 71 -5.02 6.04 7.45
C VAL A 71 -5.22 5.77 8.95
N LYS A 72 -5.27 6.84 9.74
CA LYS A 72 -5.68 6.78 11.15
C LYS A 72 -7.20 6.61 11.19
N HIS A 73 -7.68 5.42 11.55
CA HIS A 73 -9.10 5.02 11.70
C HIS A 73 -9.85 4.63 10.41
N ALA A 74 -10.38 3.40 10.43
CA ALA A 74 -11.25 2.81 9.42
C ALA A 74 -12.73 3.24 9.54
N GLN A 75 -13.04 4.29 10.31
CA GLN A 75 -14.41 4.80 10.40
C GLN A 75 -14.63 5.83 9.30
N SER A 76 -15.57 5.51 8.41
CA SER A 76 -16.08 6.38 7.35
C SER A 76 -15.27 6.44 6.04
N TYR A 77 -15.10 5.28 5.39
CA TYR A 77 -15.15 5.24 3.92
C TYR A 77 -16.49 4.60 3.50
N GLU A 78 -17.59 5.17 3.98
CA GLU A 78 -18.85 5.03 3.25
C GLU A 78 -18.80 5.97 2.05
N LYS A 79 -19.22 5.43 0.91
CA LYS A 79 -19.18 6.04 -0.42
C LYS A 79 -19.74 7.47 -0.38
N SER A 80 -18.95 8.44 -0.84
CA SER A 80 -19.47 9.69 -1.42
C SER A 80 -19.38 9.60 -2.94
#